data_AF-A0A6I9PNW9-F1
#
_entry.id   AF-A0A6I9PNW9-F1
#
_cell.length_a   1.000
_cell.length_b   1.000
_cell.length_c   1.000
_cell.angle_alpha   90.00
_cell.angle_beta   90.00
_cell.angle_gamma   90.00
#
_symmetry.space_group_name_H-M   'P 1'
#
loop_
_entity.id
_entity.type
_entity.pdbx_description
1 polymer ?
#
loop_
_entity_poly.entity_id
_entity_poly.type
_entity_poly.pdbx_seq_one_letter_code
_entity_poly.pdbx_strand_id
1 'polypeptide(L)'
;MSFVEYSDCIQDGDVAIVYLGHESMTPVKVKRGAQTQTRYGVIRHSTDLIGQRYGSKVTCSKGGWVYVLHPTPELWTVNLPHRTQILYTTDIATITMMLELKPGSVVCESGTGSGSLSHAILRTIAPTGHLHTVEFHQQRSEKVLEEFKEHRVDHMVTVRNQDACKDGFGVTGVADAVFLDIPSPWEAVRHAKAALKKHVLE
;
A
#
# COMPACT_ATOMS: atom_id res chain seq x y z
N MET A 1 2.68 10.69 -8.94
CA MET A 1 2.45 9.24 -8.84
C MET A 1 1.11 8.93 -8.19
N SER A 2 0.58 7.73 -8.43
CA SER A 2 -0.14 6.96 -7.41
C SER A 2 0.31 5.51 -7.49
N PHE A 3 -0.06 4.68 -6.51
CA PHE A 3 0.17 3.24 -6.55
C PHE A 3 -0.78 2.49 -7.52
N VAL A 4 -1.77 3.20 -8.07
CA VAL A 4 -2.83 2.64 -8.92
C VAL A 4 -2.72 3.09 -10.38
N GLU A 5 -1.91 4.12 -10.67
CA GLU A 5 -1.68 4.65 -12.02
C GLU A 5 -0.20 5.02 -12.22
N TYR A 6 0.33 4.70 -13.40
CA TYR A 6 1.68 5.09 -13.77
C TYR A 6 1.78 6.55 -14.17
N SER A 7 2.90 7.17 -13.81
CA SER A 7 3.29 8.50 -14.25
C SER A 7 4.68 8.47 -14.87
N ASP A 8 4.88 9.26 -15.93
CA ASP A 8 6.16 9.30 -16.65
C ASP A 8 7.29 9.96 -15.84
N CYS A 9 6.97 11.09 -15.20
CA CYS A 9 7.94 11.95 -14.53
C CYS A 9 7.64 12.08 -13.04
N ILE A 10 8.71 12.15 -12.25
CA ILE A 10 8.68 12.35 -10.82
C ILE A 10 8.17 13.76 -10.49
N GLN A 11 7.19 13.86 -9.60
CA GLN A 11 6.63 15.13 -9.16
C GLN A 11 6.90 15.40 -7.67
N ASP A 12 6.66 16.65 -7.26
CA ASP A 12 6.67 17.00 -5.84
C ASP A 12 5.54 16.25 -5.09
N GLY A 13 5.87 15.72 -3.91
CA GLY A 13 4.96 14.92 -3.10
C GLY A 13 4.85 13.44 -3.50
N ASP A 14 5.54 13.01 -4.56
CA ASP A 14 5.57 11.59 -4.93
C ASP A 14 6.39 10.77 -3.92
N VAL A 15 6.03 9.50 -3.75
CA VAL A 15 6.91 8.51 -3.11
C VAL A 15 7.63 7.75 -4.21
N ALA A 16 8.95 7.86 -4.27
CA ALA A 16 9.78 7.19 -5.28
C ALA A 16 10.65 6.12 -4.63
N ILE A 17 10.94 5.03 -5.34
CA ILE A 17 11.81 3.97 -4.83
C ILE A 17 13.23 4.22 -5.33
N VAL A 18 14.15 4.58 -4.44
CA VAL A 18 15.56 4.74 -4.78
C VAL A 18 16.23 3.37 -4.72
N TYR A 19 16.68 2.88 -5.87
CA TYR A 19 17.40 1.62 -6.01
C TYR A 19 18.90 1.85 -5.84
N LEU A 20 19.44 1.34 -4.72
CA LEU A 20 20.85 1.42 -4.34
C LEU A 20 21.61 0.13 -4.70
N GLY A 21 20.90 -0.96 -4.95
CA GLY A 21 21.46 -2.27 -5.32
C GLY A 21 20.45 -3.38 -5.07
N HIS A 22 20.83 -4.62 -5.40
CA HIS A 22 19.94 -5.78 -5.36
C HIS A 22 19.20 -5.94 -4.02
N GLU A 23 19.90 -5.74 -2.92
CA GLU A 23 19.38 -5.90 -1.55
C GLU A 23 19.08 -4.57 -0.85
N SER A 24 19.17 -3.46 -1.58
CA SER A 24 19.07 -2.13 -0.97
C SER A 24 18.25 -1.20 -1.85
N MET A 25 17.04 -0.97 -1.39
CA MET A 25 16.11 0.00 -1.93
C MET A 25 15.56 0.83 -0.77
N THR A 26 15.06 2.03 -1.05
CA THR A 26 14.46 2.88 -0.01
C THR A 26 13.38 3.78 -0.60
N PRO A 27 12.16 3.83 -0.03
CA PRO A 27 11.16 4.80 -0.42
C PRO A 27 11.58 6.19 0.04
N VAL A 28 11.47 7.15 -0.86
CA VAL A 28 11.78 8.55 -0.60
C VAL A 28 10.58 9.40 -0.95
N LYS A 29 10.07 10.15 0.03
CA LYS A 29 9.08 11.20 -0.21
C LYS A 29 9.77 12.40 -0.88
N VAL A 30 9.47 12.60 -2.15
CA VAL A 30 10.00 13.68 -2.97
C VAL A 30 9.39 15.00 -2.49
N LYS A 31 10.25 15.98 -2.21
CA LYS A 31 9.85 17.28 -1.67
C LYS A 31 10.81 18.37 -2.13
N ARG A 32 10.30 19.48 -2.65
CA ARG A 32 11.12 20.65 -3.00
C ARG A 32 11.95 21.13 -1.80
N GLY A 33 13.22 21.44 -2.07
CA GLY A 33 14.22 21.82 -1.06
C GLY A 33 14.78 20.67 -0.22
N ALA A 34 14.20 19.46 -0.27
CA ALA A 34 14.68 18.33 0.50
C ALA A 34 15.87 17.61 -0.18
N GLN A 35 16.60 16.85 0.63
CA GLN A 35 17.74 16.06 0.22
C GLN A 35 17.68 14.69 0.88
N THR A 36 18.13 13.66 0.16
CA THR A 36 18.29 12.31 0.68
C THR A 36 19.75 11.91 0.62
N GLN A 37 20.27 11.42 1.75
CA GLN A 37 21.64 10.90 1.87
C GLN A 37 21.66 9.43 1.46
N THR A 38 22.61 9.05 0.61
CA THR A 38 22.84 7.66 0.22
C THR A 38 24.32 7.32 0.34
N ARG A 39 24.65 6.02 0.30
CA ARG A 39 26.06 5.57 0.21
C ARG A 39 26.80 6.09 -1.02
N TYR A 40 26.07 6.51 -2.08
CA TYR A 40 26.63 7.04 -3.32
C TYR A 40 26.71 8.57 -3.37
N GLY A 41 26.26 9.26 -2.32
CA GLY A 41 26.22 10.72 -2.21
C GLY A 41 24.81 11.26 -1.97
N VAL A 42 24.69 12.59 -2.05
CA VAL A 42 23.43 13.31 -1.83
C VAL A 42 22.61 13.32 -3.11
N ILE A 43 21.30 13.09 -2.98
CA ILE A 43 20.28 13.33 -3.99
C ILE A 43 19.49 14.58 -3.57
N ARG A 44 19.55 15.66 -4.36
CA ARG A 44 18.77 16.88 -4.13
C ARG A 44 17.45 16.77 -4.88
N HIS A 45 16.33 16.72 -4.16
CA HIS A 45 15.04 16.38 -4.76
C HIS A 45 14.63 17.38 -5.85
N SER A 46 14.93 18.66 -5.67
CA SER A 46 14.52 19.72 -6.61
C SER A 46 15.23 19.69 -7.96
N THR A 47 16.49 19.25 -8.01
CA THR A 47 17.31 19.28 -9.23
C THR A 47 17.53 17.89 -9.80
N ASP A 48 17.60 16.87 -8.93
CA ASP A 48 18.05 15.54 -9.30
C ASP A 48 16.88 14.57 -9.46
N LEU A 49 15.69 14.89 -8.93
CA LEU A 49 14.49 14.04 -8.99
C LEU A 49 13.32 14.69 -9.74
N ILE A 50 12.83 15.83 -9.27
CA ILE A 50 11.60 16.44 -9.81
C ILE A 50 11.77 16.77 -11.30
N GLY A 51 10.83 16.29 -12.12
CA GLY A 51 10.84 16.43 -13.57
C GLY A 51 11.62 15.34 -14.32
N GLN A 52 12.44 14.53 -13.62
CA GLN A 52 13.09 13.38 -14.23
C GLN A 52 12.09 12.24 -14.47
N ARG A 53 12.34 11.44 -15.51
CA ARG A 53 11.54 10.25 -15.78
C ARG A 53 11.82 9.16 -14.75
N TYR A 54 10.79 8.44 -14.32
CA TYR A 54 11.00 7.21 -13.57
C TYR A 54 11.81 6.20 -14.41
N GLY A 55 12.62 5.39 -13.74
CA GLY A 55 13.60 4.49 -14.36
C GLY A 55 14.93 5.14 -14.74
N SER A 56 15.07 6.46 -14.59
CA SER A 56 16.31 7.17 -14.94
C SER A 56 17.45 6.88 -13.96
N LYS A 57 18.68 6.89 -14.50
CA LYS A 57 19.91 6.94 -13.71
C LYS A 57 20.13 8.36 -13.19
N VAL A 58 20.20 8.52 -11.88
CA VAL A 58 20.43 9.80 -11.21
C VAL A 58 21.83 9.81 -10.60
N THR A 59 22.65 10.79 -11.00
CA THR A 59 24.00 10.98 -10.46
C THR A 59 23.92 11.75 -9.14
N CYS A 60 24.51 11.19 -8.09
CA CYS A 60 24.60 11.78 -6.76
C CYS A 60 25.82 12.71 -6.64
N SER A 61 25.86 13.52 -5.58
CA SER A 61 26.90 14.55 -5.38
C SER A 61 28.37 14.09 -5.38
N LYS A 62 28.65 12.80 -5.13
CA LYS A 62 30.02 12.24 -5.10
C LYS A 62 30.41 11.51 -6.40
N GLY A 63 29.62 11.66 -7.47
CA GLY A 63 29.83 10.97 -8.76
C GLY A 63 29.31 9.53 -8.81
N GLY A 64 28.89 8.95 -7.68
CA GLY A 64 28.10 7.73 -7.64
C GLY A 64 26.68 7.96 -8.19
N TRP A 65 25.92 6.89 -8.41
CA TRP A 65 24.61 6.98 -9.05
C TRP A 65 23.62 5.95 -8.50
N VAL A 66 22.34 6.21 -8.73
CA VAL A 66 21.20 5.36 -8.36
C VAL A 66 20.20 5.26 -9.52
N TYR A 67 19.29 4.29 -9.46
CA TYR A 67 18.07 4.33 -10.26
C TYR A 67 16.89 4.77 -9.39
N VAL A 68 15.95 5.50 -9.97
CA VAL A 68 14.73 5.94 -9.27
C VAL A 68 13.53 5.31 -9.95
N LEU A 69 12.88 4.37 -9.26
CA LEU A 69 11.82 3.54 -9.80
C LEU A 69 10.45 4.08 -9.39
N HIS A 70 9.46 3.88 -10.27
CA HIS A 70 8.07 4.14 -9.95
C HIS A 70 7.63 3.20 -8.83
N PRO A 71 6.89 3.68 -7.81
CA PRO A 71 6.41 2.79 -6.76
C PRO A 71 5.43 1.75 -7.32
N THR A 72 5.54 0.52 -6.83
CA THR A 72 4.53 -0.52 -6.98
C THR A 72 4.31 -1.16 -5.61
N PRO A 73 3.16 -1.81 -5.35
CA PRO A 73 2.96 -2.55 -4.12
C PRO A 73 4.07 -3.56 -3.82
N GLU A 74 4.64 -4.25 -4.83
CA GLU A 74 5.75 -5.19 -4.63
C GLU A 74 7.01 -4.50 -4.11
N LEU A 75 7.38 -3.37 -4.73
CA LEU A 75 8.53 -2.58 -4.28
C LEU A 75 8.26 -1.93 -2.91
N TRP A 76 7.02 -1.58 -2.61
CA TRP A 76 6.64 -1.07 -1.30
C TRP A 76 6.70 -2.15 -0.23
N THR A 77 6.16 -3.34 -0.48
CA THR A 77 6.20 -4.49 0.44
C THR A 77 7.61 -4.77 0.95
N VAL A 78 8.62 -4.72 0.08
CA VAL A 78 10.01 -5.01 0.49
C VAL A 78 10.74 -3.82 1.13
N ASN A 79 10.14 -2.62 1.15
CA ASN A 79 10.81 -1.41 1.67
C ASN A 79 9.97 -0.58 2.66
N LEU A 80 8.74 -0.98 2.95
CA LEU A 80 7.86 -0.25 3.86
C LEU A 80 8.41 -0.27 5.29
N PRO A 81 8.11 0.75 6.11
CA PRO A 81 8.48 0.75 7.51
C PRO A 81 7.64 -0.30 8.28
N HIS A 82 8.27 -1.41 8.64
CA HIS A 82 7.62 -2.50 9.37
C HIS A 82 7.13 -2.04 10.74
N ARG A 83 5.83 -2.22 10.97
CA ARG A 83 5.18 -2.05 12.28
C ARG A 83 4.65 -3.37 12.84
N THR A 84 4.51 -4.35 11.96
CA THR A 84 4.03 -5.71 12.20
C THR A 84 4.83 -6.68 11.33
N GLN A 85 4.66 -7.98 11.57
CA GLN A 85 4.91 -8.95 10.51
C GLN A 85 4.00 -8.62 9.31
N ILE A 86 4.49 -8.84 8.10
CA ILE A 86 3.74 -8.58 6.87
C ILE A 86 3.70 -9.83 6.00
N LEU A 87 2.70 -9.87 5.11
CA LEU A 87 2.70 -10.77 3.96
C LEU A 87 3.63 -10.22 2.87
N TYR A 88 4.33 -11.14 2.23
CA TYR A 88 5.18 -10.87 1.07
C TYR A 88 4.47 -11.29 -0.22
N THR A 89 5.06 -10.90 -1.35
CA THR A 89 4.44 -11.00 -2.67
C THR A 89 3.92 -12.39 -3.04
N THR A 90 4.58 -13.47 -2.61
CA THR A 90 4.14 -14.85 -2.92
C THR A 90 2.76 -15.17 -2.33
N ASP A 91 2.56 -14.85 -1.04
CA ASP A 91 1.28 -15.08 -0.38
C ASP A 91 0.23 -14.11 -0.91
N ILE A 92 0.61 -12.83 -1.08
CA ILE A 92 -0.27 -11.79 -1.63
C ILE A 92 -0.80 -12.17 -3.01
N ALA A 93 0.05 -12.70 -3.90
CA ALA A 93 -0.36 -13.13 -5.23
C ALA A 93 -1.40 -14.26 -5.17
N THR A 94 -1.17 -15.24 -4.30
CA THR A 94 -2.09 -16.36 -4.09
C THR A 94 -3.42 -15.88 -3.49
N ILE A 95 -3.38 -15.03 -2.47
CA ILE A 95 -4.57 -14.45 -1.84
C ILE A 95 -5.38 -13.66 -2.84
N THR A 96 -4.73 -12.79 -3.63
CA THR A 96 -5.40 -11.95 -4.63
C THR A 96 -6.12 -12.80 -5.66
N MET A 97 -5.47 -13.85 -6.15
CA MET A 97 -6.06 -14.79 -7.12
C MET A 97 -7.22 -15.58 -6.51
N MET A 98 -7.03 -16.17 -5.33
CA MET A 98 -8.01 -17.07 -4.70
C MET A 98 -9.23 -16.34 -4.12
N LEU A 99 -9.09 -15.05 -3.82
CA LEU A 99 -10.22 -14.16 -3.47
C LEU A 99 -10.89 -13.54 -4.70
N GLU A 100 -10.44 -13.89 -5.92
CA GLU A 100 -10.98 -13.38 -7.19
C GLU A 100 -11.00 -11.85 -7.27
N LEU A 101 -9.99 -11.21 -6.67
CA LEU A 101 -9.90 -9.75 -6.65
C LEU A 101 -9.67 -9.22 -8.07
N LYS A 102 -10.45 -8.20 -8.44
CA LYS A 102 -10.42 -7.58 -9.76
C LYS A 102 -10.89 -6.12 -9.66
N PRO A 103 -10.71 -5.31 -10.71
CA PRO A 103 -11.25 -3.95 -10.75
C PRO A 103 -12.73 -3.92 -10.36
N GLY A 104 -13.08 -3.07 -9.39
CA GLY A 104 -14.45 -2.97 -8.88
C GLY A 104 -14.79 -3.85 -7.67
N SER A 105 -13.93 -4.79 -7.26
CA SER A 105 -14.15 -5.58 -6.05
C SER A 105 -14.23 -4.69 -4.81
N VAL A 106 -15.21 -4.93 -3.94
CA VAL A 106 -15.27 -4.37 -2.58
C VAL A 106 -14.69 -5.39 -1.62
N VAL A 107 -13.66 -5.02 -0.88
CA VAL A 107 -12.90 -5.96 -0.04
C VAL A 107 -12.94 -5.51 1.42
N CYS A 108 -13.14 -6.45 2.32
CA CYS A 108 -12.93 -6.24 3.75
C CYS A 108 -11.61 -6.88 4.20
N GLU A 109 -10.81 -6.17 4.98
CA GLU A 109 -9.52 -6.63 5.51
C GLU A 109 -9.45 -6.38 7.02
N SER A 110 -8.90 -7.32 7.77
CA SER A 110 -8.46 -7.10 9.15
C SER A 110 -7.36 -8.11 9.50
N GLY A 111 -6.22 -7.74 10.08
CA GLY A 111 -5.77 -6.40 10.47
C GLY A 111 -5.05 -5.66 9.35
N THR A 112 -5.14 -4.32 9.34
CA THR A 112 -4.40 -3.50 8.36
C THR A 112 -2.88 -3.61 8.54
N GLY A 113 -2.41 -3.69 9.79
CA GLY A 113 -1.00 -3.89 10.13
C GLY A 113 -0.08 -2.81 9.54
N SER A 114 0.86 -3.23 8.70
CA SER A 114 1.79 -2.33 8.00
C SER A 114 1.34 -1.96 6.58
N GLY A 115 0.13 -2.39 6.15
CA GLY A 115 -0.44 -2.02 4.86
C GLY A 115 0.16 -2.70 3.62
N SER A 116 0.94 -3.77 3.78
CA SER A 116 1.54 -4.52 2.65
C SER A 116 0.47 -5.07 1.72
N LEU A 117 -0.44 -5.89 2.25
CA LEU A 117 -1.55 -6.45 1.50
C LEU A 117 -2.53 -5.35 1.03
N SER A 118 -2.82 -4.36 1.88
CA SER A 118 -3.72 -3.26 1.54
C SER A 118 -3.33 -2.53 0.25
N HIS A 119 -2.03 -2.26 0.02
CA HIS A 119 -1.56 -1.64 -1.22
C HIS A 119 -1.76 -2.57 -2.44
N ALA A 120 -1.54 -3.88 -2.27
CA ALA A 120 -1.76 -4.84 -3.34
C ALA A 120 -3.25 -4.99 -3.69
N ILE A 121 -4.13 -5.00 -2.69
CA ILE A 121 -5.58 -4.97 -2.87
C ILE A 121 -5.99 -3.71 -3.62
N LEU A 122 -5.60 -2.53 -3.14
CA LEU A 122 -5.93 -1.23 -3.73
C LEU A 122 -5.58 -1.16 -5.23
N ARG A 123 -4.37 -1.59 -5.59
CA ARG A 123 -3.93 -1.66 -6.99
C ARG A 123 -4.70 -2.67 -7.83
N THR A 124 -5.19 -3.75 -7.23
CA THR A 124 -5.99 -4.77 -7.94
C THR A 124 -7.45 -4.34 -8.15
N ILE A 125 -8.03 -3.63 -7.17
CA ILE A 125 -9.45 -3.26 -7.20
C ILE A 125 -9.72 -1.91 -7.87
N ALA A 126 -8.67 -1.12 -8.14
CA ALA A 126 -8.77 0.13 -8.87
C ALA A 126 -9.35 -0.03 -10.28
N PRO A 127 -10.06 1.00 -10.81
CA PRO A 127 -10.32 2.30 -10.19
C PRO A 127 -11.65 2.38 -9.42
N THR A 128 -12.50 1.36 -9.51
CA THR A 128 -13.90 1.43 -9.04
C THR A 128 -14.19 0.60 -7.78
N GLY A 129 -13.22 -0.17 -7.28
CA GLY A 129 -13.36 -0.95 -6.05
C GLY A 129 -13.14 -0.11 -4.80
N HIS A 130 -13.42 -0.70 -3.64
CA HIS A 130 -13.22 -0.05 -2.35
C HIS A 130 -12.70 -1.03 -1.30
N LEU A 131 -11.74 -0.62 -0.48
CA LEU A 131 -11.20 -1.39 0.63
C LEU A 131 -11.76 -0.88 1.96
N HIS A 132 -12.41 -1.75 2.72
CA HIS A 132 -12.76 -1.52 4.13
C HIS A 132 -11.79 -2.29 5.02
N THR A 133 -10.80 -1.59 5.57
CA THR A 133 -9.78 -2.22 6.42
C THR A 133 -9.96 -1.84 7.89
N VAL A 134 -9.70 -2.78 8.80
CA VAL A 134 -9.86 -2.61 10.24
C VAL A 134 -8.52 -2.83 10.93
N GLU A 135 -8.15 -1.91 11.82
CA GLU A 135 -6.95 -2.02 12.66
C GLU A 135 -7.28 -1.54 14.07
N PHE A 136 -7.29 -2.45 15.04
CA PHE A 136 -7.68 -2.15 16.42
C PHE A 136 -6.67 -1.26 17.15
N HIS A 137 -5.39 -1.25 16.75
CA HIS A 137 -4.36 -0.46 17.40
C HIS A 137 -4.29 0.96 16.82
N GLN A 138 -4.69 1.94 17.62
CA GLN A 138 -4.86 3.34 17.20
C GLN A 138 -3.65 3.90 16.43
N GLN A 139 -2.43 3.81 16.99
CA GLN A 139 -1.24 4.37 16.34
C GLN A 139 -0.95 3.74 14.96
N ARG A 140 -1.27 2.45 14.76
CA ARG A 140 -1.07 1.79 13.46
C ARG A 140 -2.12 2.24 12.45
N SER A 141 -3.38 2.36 12.92
CA SER A 141 -4.48 2.89 12.12
C SER A 141 -4.23 4.33 11.66
N GLU A 142 -3.77 5.20 12.55
CA GLU A 142 -3.39 6.57 12.21
C GLU A 142 -2.23 6.59 11.20
N LYS A 143 -1.20 5.77 11.41
CA LYS A 143 -0.04 5.74 10.52
C LYS A 143 -0.37 5.26 9.11
N VAL A 144 -1.18 4.22 8.98
CA VAL A 144 -1.54 3.72 7.64
C VAL A 144 -2.49 4.68 6.92
N LEU A 145 -3.33 5.42 7.66
CA LEU A 145 -4.16 6.48 7.08
C LEU A 145 -3.32 7.63 6.51
N GLU A 146 -2.24 8.01 7.19
CA GLU A 146 -1.26 8.96 6.65
C GLU A 146 -0.62 8.42 5.36
N GLU A 147 -0.17 7.17 5.36
CA GLU A 147 0.45 6.54 4.20
C GLU A 147 -0.52 6.48 3.00
N PHE A 148 -1.78 6.09 3.21
CA PHE A 148 -2.77 6.08 2.11
C PHE A 148 -3.01 7.47 1.51
N LYS A 149 -2.99 8.53 2.32
CA LYS A 149 -3.08 9.92 1.84
C LYS A 149 -1.83 10.34 1.09
N GLU A 150 -0.65 10.05 1.65
CA GLU A 150 0.63 10.33 0.99
C GLU A 150 0.76 9.60 -0.35
N HIS A 151 0.19 8.39 -0.43
CA HIS A 151 0.17 7.55 -1.62
C HIS A 151 -1.01 7.81 -2.56
N ARG A 152 -1.87 8.79 -2.23
CA ARG A 152 -3.02 9.25 -3.03
C ARG A 152 -3.99 8.12 -3.37
N VAL A 153 -4.19 7.19 -2.44
CA VAL A 153 -5.14 6.06 -2.55
C VAL A 153 -6.22 6.09 -1.47
N ASP A 154 -6.22 7.10 -0.61
CA ASP A 154 -7.17 7.28 0.49
C ASP A 154 -8.63 7.38 0.04
N HIS A 155 -8.89 7.83 -1.20
CA HIS A 155 -10.22 7.87 -1.80
C HIS A 155 -10.83 6.48 -2.05
N MET A 156 -10.01 5.42 -2.05
CA MET A 156 -10.43 4.03 -2.29
C MET A 156 -10.42 3.15 -1.05
N VAL A 157 -10.06 3.70 0.13
CA VAL A 157 -9.94 2.93 1.36
C VAL A 157 -10.60 3.64 2.53
N THR A 158 -11.29 2.87 3.37
CA THR A 158 -11.76 3.32 4.67
C THR A 158 -11.09 2.49 5.74
N VAL A 159 -10.28 3.14 6.57
CA VAL A 159 -9.65 2.53 7.75
C VAL A 159 -10.55 2.76 8.96
N ARG A 160 -10.88 1.69 9.69
CA ARG A 160 -11.63 1.77 10.95
C ARG A 160 -10.76 1.32 12.12
N ASN A 161 -10.65 2.17 13.15
CA ASN A 161 -9.98 1.80 14.39
C ASN A 161 -10.96 1.12 15.35
N GLN A 162 -11.11 -0.20 15.22
CA GLN A 162 -12.04 -1.01 16.02
C GLN A 162 -11.61 -2.48 16.07
N ASP A 163 -12.31 -3.30 16.84
CA ASP A 163 -12.03 -4.73 16.96
C ASP A 163 -12.93 -5.53 16.01
N ALA A 164 -12.35 -6.12 14.96
CA ALA A 164 -13.13 -6.89 13.97
C ALA A 164 -13.83 -8.13 14.56
N CYS A 165 -13.35 -8.69 15.67
CA CYS A 165 -13.97 -9.84 16.34
C CYS A 165 -15.24 -9.44 17.12
N LYS A 166 -15.31 -8.18 17.57
CA LYS A 166 -16.43 -7.66 18.35
C LYS A 166 -17.40 -6.84 17.50
N ASP A 167 -16.85 -5.91 16.73
CA ASP A 167 -17.57 -4.84 16.03
C ASP A 167 -17.70 -5.12 14.53
N GLY A 168 -16.95 -6.10 14.01
CA GLY A 168 -16.90 -6.43 12.58
C GLY A 168 -16.22 -5.34 11.74
N PHE A 169 -16.60 -5.28 10.46
CA PHE A 169 -15.94 -4.43 9.46
C PHE A 169 -16.59 -3.04 9.27
N GLY A 170 -17.66 -2.76 10.02
CA GLY A 170 -18.45 -1.53 9.87
C GLY A 170 -19.25 -1.44 8.58
N VAL A 171 -19.41 -2.57 7.88
CA VAL A 171 -20.21 -2.73 6.66
C VAL A 171 -20.92 -4.08 6.66
N THR A 172 -22.02 -4.22 5.91
CA THR A 172 -22.83 -5.44 5.86
C THR A 172 -23.40 -5.62 4.46
N GLY A 173 -23.25 -6.82 3.88
CA GLY A 173 -23.82 -7.17 2.59
C GLY A 173 -23.20 -6.46 1.38
N VAL A 174 -21.97 -5.93 1.50
CA VAL A 174 -21.34 -5.10 0.45
C VAL A 174 -20.03 -5.67 -0.09
N ALA A 175 -19.36 -6.57 0.63
CA ALA A 175 -18.04 -7.06 0.23
C ALA A 175 -18.15 -8.24 -0.75
N ASP A 176 -17.29 -8.26 -1.75
CA ASP A 176 -17.05 -9.40 -2.64
C ASP A 176 -16.06 -10.39 -2.00
N ALA A 177 -15.13 -9.89 -1.19
CA ALA A 177 -14.11 -10.70 -0.53
C ALA A 177 -13.83 -10.21 0.90
N VAL A 178 -13.39 -11.13 1.76
CA VAL A 178 -12.89 -10.84 3.12
C VAL A 178 -11.54 -11.52 3.32
N PHE A 179 -10.58 -10.77 3.86
CA PHE A 179 -9.30 -11.31 4.29
C PHE A 179 -9.08 -11.07 5.80
N LEU A 180 -8.57 -12.09 6.48
CA LEU A 180 -8.32 -12.08 7.93
C LEU A 180 -6.86 -12.46 8.25
N ASP A 181 -6.08 -11.50 8.72
CA ASP A 181 -4.76 -11.65 9.34
C ASP A 181 -4.79 -11.03 10.74
N ILE A 182 -5.35 -11.80 11.68
CA ILE A 182 -5.50 -11.45 13.10
C ILE A 182 -5.24 -12.71 13.94
N PRO A 183 -4.92 -12.58 15.25
CA PRO A 183 -4.61 -13.75 16.10
C PRO A 183 -5.76 -14.75 16.27
N SER A 184 -7.01 -14.27 16.30
CA SER A 184 -8.21 -15.09 16.55
C SER A 184 -9.24 -14.97 15.42
N PRO A 185 -8.90 -15.37 14.17
CA PRO A 185 -9.76 -15.13 13.01
C PRO A 185 -11.11 -15.85 13.10
N TRP A 186 -11.18 -16.97 13.84
CA TRP A 186 -12.42 -17.73 14.07
C TRP A 186 -13.52 -16.88 14.73
N GLU A 187 -13.17 -15.89 15.56
CA GLU A 187 -14.13 -15.00 16.21
C GLU A 187 -14.74 -13.98 15.23
N ALA A 188 -14.00 -13.62 14.18
CA ALA A 188 -14.44 -12.67 13.16
C ALA A 188 -15.26 -13.33 12.02
N VAL A 189 -15.33 -14.68 11.94
CA VAL A 189 -16.02 -15.39 10.84
C VAL A 189 -17.49 -14.97 10.70
N ARG A 190 -18.21 -14.78 11.81
CA ARG A 190 -19.60 -14.30 11.77
C ARG A 190 -19.72 -12.91 11.14
N HIS A 191 -18.75 -12.03 11.41
CA HIS A 191 -18.70 -10.67 10.88
C HIS A 191 -18.25 -10.68 9.41
N ALA A 192 -17.35 -11.58 9.03
CA ALA A 192 -16.96 -11.81 7.64
C ALA A 192 -18.17 -12.22 6.80
N LYS A 193 -18.95 -13.22 7.27
CA LYS A 193 -20.20 -13.63 6.62
C LYS A 193 -21.20 -12.48 6.49
N ALA A 194 -21.32 -11.65 7.52
CA ALA A 194 -22.22 -10.50 7.47
C ALA A 194 -21.75 -9.41 6.49
N ALA A 195 -20.43 -9.20 6.34
CA ALA A 195 -19.86 -8.22 5.43
C ALA A 195 -20.05 -8.61 3.96
N LEU A 196 -19.97 -9.90 3.63
CA LEU A 196 -20.11 -10.41 2.27
C LEU A 196 -21.50 -10.15 1.68
N LYS A 197 -21.55 -9.84 0.38
CA LYS A 197 -22.78 -9.75 -0.40
C LYS A 197 -23.56 -11.07 -0.30
N LYS A 198 -24.89 -10.97 -0.24
CA LYS A 198 -25.74 -12.16 -0.41
C LYS A 198 -25.80 -12.48 -1.89
N HIS A 199 -25.19 -13.59 -2.29
CA HIS A 199 -25.48 -14.15 -3.60
C HIS A 199 -26.91 -14.69 -3.58
N VAL A 200 -27.82 -14.01 -4.28
CA VAL A 200 -29.06 -14.64 -4.71
C VAL A 200 -28.66 -15.55 -5.85
N LEU A 201 -28.70 -16.86 -5.60
CA LEU A 201 -28.66 -17.83 -6.69
C LEU A 201 -29.95 -17.62 -7.47
N GLU A 202 -29.84 -17.01 -8.66
CA GLU A 202 -30.87 -17.10 -9.69
C GLU A 202 -30.88 -18.51 -10.31
#